data_AF-A0A1F2U3J6-F1
#
_entry.id   AF-A0A1F2U3J6-F1
#
_cell.length_a   1.000
_cell.length_b   1.000
_cell.length_c   1.000
_cell.angle_alpha   90.00
_cell.angle_beta   90.00
_cell.angle_gamma   90.00
#
_symmetry.space_group_name_H-M   'P 1'
#
loop_
_entity.id
_entity.type
_entity.pdbx_description
1 polymer ?
#
loop_
_entity_poly.entity_id
_entity_poly.type
_entity_poly.pdbx_seq_one_letter_code
_entity_poly.pdbx_strand_id
1 'polypeptide(L)'
;MGVQKRLGLCLLPLGLTPIWGFLIAEGYLNFGGGEKDLLLLLPWLVWSILYGIIFAACWIKKFPIRRGLGYAAGGASILVVVAWLALFLWVAVSTGLR
;
A
#
# COMPACT_ATOMS: atom_id res chain seq x y z
N MET A 1 -18.35 10.25 -13.94
CA MET A 1 -17.02 9.67 -14.27
C MET A 1 -17.22 8.23 -14.70
N GLY A 2 -16.76 7.86 -15.91
CA GLY A 2 -16.94 6.52 -16.46
C GLY A 2 -16.22 5.42 -15.65
N VAL A 3 -16.70 4.18 -15.78
CA VAL A 3 -16.18 2.98 -15.11
C VAL A 3 -14.67 2.81 -15.33
N GLN A 4 -14.19 3.08 -16.55
CA GLN A 4 -12.77 3.01 -16.92
C GLN A 4 -11.88 3.91 -16.06
N LYS A 5 -12.29 5.17 -15.83
CA LYS A 5 -11.50 6.12 -15.01
C LYS A 5 -11.42 5.67 -13.55
N ARG A 6 -12.47 5.02 -13.04
CA ARG A 6 -12.52 4.53 -11.66
C ARG A 6 -11.67 3.27 -11.48
N LEU A 7 -11.71 2.37 -12.46
CA LEU A 7 -10.81 1.21 -12.51
C LEU A 7 -9.35 1.64 -12.59
N GLY A 8 -9.06 2.63 -13.43
CA GLY A 8 -7.74 3.25 -13.51
C GLY A 8 -7.27 3.73 -12.15
N LEU A 9 -8.07 4.54 -11.44
CA LEU A 9 -7.72 5.03 -10.09
C LEU A 9 -7.62 3.91 -9.03
N CYS A 10 -8.40 2.84 -9.17
CA CYS A 10 -8.38 1.69 -8.25
C CYS A 10 -7.08 0.90 -8.39
N LEU A 11 -6.65 0.68 -9.63
CA LEU A 11 -5.48 -0.11 -9.97
C LEU A 11 -4.19 0.71 -10.03
N LEU A 12 -4.28 2.04 -10.01
CA LEU A 12 -3.12 2.93 -10.15
C LEU A 12 -1.97 2.58 -9.19
N PRO A 13 -2.20 2.38 -7.87
CA PRO A 13 -1.11 2.00 -6.96
C PRO A 13 -0.47 0.66 -7.30
N LEU A 14 -1.29 -0.28 -7.76
CA LEU A 14 -0.89 -1.62 -8.16
C LEU A 14 -0.27 -1.66 -9.56
N GLY A 15 -0.50 -0.66 -10.40
CA GLY A 15 0.21 -0.47 -11.67
C GLY A 15 1.54 0.25 -11.49
N LEU A 16 1.71 1.00 -10.39
CA LEU A 16 2.96 1.67 -10.04
C LEU A 16 4.01 0.72 -9.45
N THR A 17 3.64 -0.45 -8.94
CA THR A 17 4.57 -1.44 -8.38
C THR A 17 5.72 -1.84 -9.31
N PRO A 18 5.52 -2.21 -10.59
CA PRO A 18 6.64 -2.55 -11.47
C PRO A 18 7.56 -1.35 -11.72
N ILE A 19 7.03 -0.13 -11.75
CA ILE A 19 7.81 1.10 -11.91
C ILE A 19 8.68 1.32 -10.66
N TRP A 20 8.10 1.18 -9.47
CA TRP A 20 8.84 1.24 -8.21
C TRP A 20 9.94 0.18 -8.14
N GLY A 21 9.63 -1.07 -8.51
CA GLY A 21 10.61 -2.15 -8.54
C GLY A 21 11.76 -1.89 -9.51
N PHE A 22 11.46 -1.40 -10.71
CA PHE A 22 12.49 -1.01 -11.68
C PHE A 22 13.37 0.11 -11.14
N LEU A 23 12.79 1.16 -10.56
CA LEU A 23 13.55 2.30 -10.02
C LEU A 23 14.45 1.89 -8.83
N ILE A 24 13.99 0.98 -7.97
CA ILE A 24 14.81 0.45 -6.87
C ILE A 24 15.92 -0.45 -7.42
N ALA A 25 15.60 -1.35 -8.36
CA ALA A 25 16.57 -2.31 -8.91
C ALA A 25 17.71 -1.64 -9.69
N GLU A 26 17.40 -0.57 -10.44
CA GLU A 26 18.39 0.24 -11.16
C GLU A 26 19.17 1.19 -10.23
N GLY A 27 18.84 1.23 -8.94
CA GLY A 27 19.50 2.08 -7.96
C GLY A 27 19.13 3.55 -8.03
N TYR A 28 18.11 3.95 -8.81
CA TYR A 28 17.57 5.31 -8.81
C TYR A 28 16.90 5.65 -7.47
N LEU A 29 16.32 4.66 -6.79
CA LEU A 29 15.79 4.77 -5.44
C LEU A 29 16.64 3.93 -4.49
N ASN A 30 17.39 4.59 -3.61
CA ASN A 30 18.23 3.93 -2.62
C ASN A 30 17.89 4.47 -1.24
N PHE A 31 17.44 3.59 -0.36
CA PHE A 31 17.06 3.87 1.03
C PHE A 31 18.11 3.33 2.01
N GLY A 32 19.30 2.96 1.51
CA GLY A 32 20.43 2.51 2.30
C GLY A 32 20.49 0.99 2.52
N GLY A 33 19.52 0.22 2.02
CA GLY A 33 19.50 -1.24 2.11
C GLY A 33 20.04 -1.97 0.88
N GLY A 34 20.36 -1.24 -0.21
CA GLY A 34 20.83 -1.82 -1.46
C GLY A 34 19.77 -2.74 -2.06
N GLU A 35 20.11 -4.00 -2.35
CA GLU A 35 19.16 -5.00 -2.87
C GLU A 35 17.97 -5.25 -1.91
N LYS A 36 18.16 -5.02 -0.61
CA LYS A 36 17.11 -5.20 0.40
C LYS A 36 16.04 -4.12 0.33
N ASP A 37 16.27 -3.03 -0.38
CA ASP A 37 15.25 -2.01 -0.61
C ASP A 37 14.07 -2.56 -1.41
N LEU A 38 14.26 -3.67 -2.14
CA LEU A 38 13.15 -4.41 -2.76
C LEU A 38 12.16 -4.95 -1.73
N LEU A 39 12.56 -5.17 -0.47
CA LEU A 39 11.63 -5.54 0.59
C LEU A 39 10.62 -4.42 0.92
N LEU A 40 10.91 -3.17 0.57
CA LEU A 40 9.93 -2.06 0.70
C LEU A 40 8.76 -2.19 -0.29
N LEU A 41 8.87 -3.02 -1.33
CA LEU A 41 7.73 -3.34 -2.19
C LEU A 41 6.66 -4.15 -1.47
N LEU A 42 7.01 -4.97 -0.47
CA LEU A 42 6.03 -5.76 0.28
C LEU A 42 4.98 -4.88 0.96
N PRO A 43 5.33 -3.92 1.83
CA PRO A 43 4.34 -3.04 2.45
C PRO A 43 3.59 -2.20 1.41
N TRP A 44 4.24 -1.77 0.32
CA TRP A 44 3.56 -1.08 -0.78
C TRP A 44 2.52 -1.96 -1.51
N LEU A 45 2.84 -3.24 -1.76
CA LEU A 45 1.94 -4.20 -2.38
C LEU A 45 0.72 -4.46 -1.49
N VAL A 46 0.94 -4.70 -0.21
CA VAL A 46 -0.13 -4.88 0.79
C VAL A 46 -1.01 -3.63 0.82
N TRP A 47 -0.40 -2.45 0.87
CA TRP A 47 -1.13 -1.17 0.84
C TRP A 47 -1.98 -1.02 -0.43
N SER A 48 -1.40 -1.33 -1.60
CA SER A 48 -2.07 -1.21 -2.90
C SER A 48 -3.28 -2.14 -3.03
N ILE A 49 -3.17 -3.36 -2.53
CA ILE A 49 -4.28 -4.32 -2.49
C ILE A 49 -5.39 -3.82 -1.55
N LEU A 50 -5.04 -3.39 -0.34
CA LEU A 50 -6.00 -2.85 0.63
C LEU A 50 -6.71 -1.61 0.09
N TYR A 51 -5.96 -0.70 -0.55
CA TYR A 51 -6.50 0.47 -1.22
C TYR A 51 -7.55 0.06 -2.26
N GLY A 52 -7.24 -0.90 -3.12
CA GLY A 52 -8.16 -1.39 -4.15
C GLY A 52 -9.44 -1.97 -3.56
N ILE A 53 -9.33 -2.79 -2.51
CA ILE A 53 -10.47 -3.40 -1.80
C ILE A 53 -11.36 -2.32 -1.17
N ILE A 54 -10.77 -1.37 -0.43
CA ILE A 54 -11.52 -0.30 0.25
C ILE A 54 -12.18 0.61 -0.79
N PHE A 55 -11.47 0.94 -1.87
CA PHE A 55 -12.01 1.77 -2.95
C PHE A 55 -13.17 1.08 -3.66
N ALA A 56 -13.07 -0.22 -3.93
CA ALA A 56 -14.16 -1.03 -4.47
C ALA A 56 -15.38 -1.07 -3.53
N ALA A 57 -15.15 -1.24 -2.23
CA ALA A 57 -16.23 -1.19 -1.23
C ALA A 57 -16.92 0.19 -1.19
N CYS A 58 -16.16 1.29 -1.27
CA CYS A 58 -16.70 2.64 -1.37
C CYS A 58 -17.47 2.87 -2.67
N TRP A 59 -17.05 2.25 -3.77
CA TRP A 59 -17.77 2.29 -5.04
C TRP A 59 -19.15 1.63 -4.91
N ILE A 60 -19.21 0.40 -4.36
CA ILE A 60 -20.48 -0.33 -4.18
C ILE A 60 -21.46 0.49 -3.33
N LYS A 61 -20.96 1.20 -2.32
CA LYS A 61 -21.73 2.10 -1.46
C LYS A 61 -22.11 3.45 -2.10
N LYS A 62 -21.80 3.67 -3.38
CA LYS A 62 -22.09 4.90 -4.16
C LYS A 62 -21.54 6.19 -3.54
N PHE A 63 -20.46 6.12 -2.76
CA PHE A 63 -19.84 7.32 -2.20
C PHE A 63 -19.23 8.24 -3.28
N PRO A 64 -19.13 9.56 -3.02
CA PRO A 64 -18.45 10.46 -3.93
C PRO A 64 -16.97 10.10 -4.03
N ILE A 65 -16.43 10.12 -5.25
CA ILE A 65 -15.07 9.65 -5.59
C ILE A 65 -14.00 10.28 -4.69
N ARG A 66 -14.12 11.59 -4.41
CA ARG A 66 -13.16 12.30 -3.56
C ARG A 66 -13.09 11.73 -2.14
N ARG A 67 -14.24 11.35 -1.55
CA ARG A 67 -14.27 10.70 -0.24
C ARG A 67 -13.79 9.25 -0.34
N GLY A 68 -14.17 8.53 -1.40
CA GLY A 68 -13.70 7.16 -1.64
C GLY A 68 -12.19 7.05 -1.74
N LEU A 69 -11.55 8.00 -2.44
CA LEU A 69 -10.08 8.11 -2.51
C LEU A 69 -9.47 8.33 -1.12
N GLY A 70 -10.03 9.27 -0.34
CA GLY A 70 -9.57 9.56 1.01
C GLY A 70 -9.70 8.36 1.96
N TYR A 71 -10.82 7.65 1.93
CA TYR A 71 -11.02 6.44 2.75
C TYR A 71 -10.14 5.29 2.31
N ALA A 72 -9.93 5.09 1.00
CA ALA A 72 -9.06 4.05 0.49
C ALA A 72 -7.60 4.31 0.87
N ALA A 73 -7.10 5.52 0.63
CA ALA A 73 -5.73 5.88 0.96
C ALA A 73 -5.49 5.91 2.48
N GLY A 74 -6.38 6.56 3.23
CA GLY A 74 -6.29 6.63 4.69
C GLY A 74 -6.47 5.27 5.36
N GLY A 75 -7.48 4.52 4.96
CA GLY A 75 -7.78 3.20 5.50
C GLY A 75 -6.67 2.19 5.22
N ALA A 76 -6.14 2.14 4.00
CA ALA A 76 -5.00 1.29 3.67
C ALA A 76 -3.75 1.68 4.48
N SER A 77 -3.49 2.98 4.65
CA SER A 77 -2.34 3.46 5.43
C SER A 77 -2.44 3.07 6.90
N ILE A 78 -3.60 3.30 7.52
CA ILE A 78 -3.85 2.93 8.92
C ILE A 78 -3.68 1.42 9.10
N LEU A 79 -4.28 0.61 8.22
CA LEU A 79 -4.18 -0.85 8.33
C LEU A 79 -2.75 -1.36 8.20
N VAL A 80 -1.97 -0.84 7.24
CA VAL A 80 -0.56 -1.22 7.07
C VAL A 80 0.29 -0.80 8.27
N VAL A 81 0.12 0.42 8.76
CA VAL A 81 0.85 0.91 9.94
C VAL A 81 0.52 0.08 11.18
N VAL A 82 -0.77 -0.18 11.44
CA VAL A 82 -1.21 -0.99 12.58
C VAL A 82 -0.70 -2.43 12.46
N ALA A 83 -0.76 -3.03 11.26
CA ALA A 83 -0.22 -4.37 11.04
C ALA A 83 1.29 -4.44 11.31
N TRP A 84 2.05 -3.44 10.89
CA TRP A 84 3.49 -3.39 11.11
C TRP A 84 3.84 -3.15 12.58
N LEU A 85 3.11 -2.28 13.26
CA LEU A 85 3.25 -2.08 14.71
C LEU A 85 2.94 -3.36 15.48
N ALA A 86 1.87 -4.08 15.11
CA ALA A 86 1.51 -5.34 15.74
C ALA A 86 2.58 -6.41 15.54
N LEU A 87 3.12 -6.55 14.32
CA LEU A 87 4.24 -7.45 14.03
C LEU A 87 5.50 -7.07 14.81
N PHE A 88 5.81 -5.78 14.90
CA PHE A 88 6.98 -5.30 15.64
C PHE A 88 6.85 -5.60 17.13
N LEU A 89 5.69 -5.33 17.74
CA LEU A 89 5.41 -5.66 19.14
C LEU A 89 5.44 -7.17 19.39
N TRP A 90 4.86 -7.96 18.48
CA TRP A 90 4.90 -9.42 18.56
C TRP A 90 6.33 -9.95 18.55
N VAL A 91 7.14 -9.47 17.60
CA VAL A 91 8.56 -9.82 17.51
C VAL A 91 9.27 -9.43 18.80
N ALA A 92 9.16 -8.19 19.26
CA ALA A 92 9.81 -7.70 20.48
C ALA A 92 9.49 -8.58 21.71
N VAL A 93 8.22 -8.97 21.88
CA VAL A 93 7.76 -9.88 22.95
C VAL A 93 8.34 -11.28 22.77
N SER A 94 8.31 -11.82 21.54
CA SER A 94 8.76 -13.19 21.25
C SER A 94 10.28 -13.39 21.35
N THR A 95 11.08 -12.38 21.01
CA THR A 95 12.55 -12.44 21.09
C THR A 95 13.10 -11.98 22.43
N GLY A 96 12.25 -11.56 23.38
CA GLY A 96 12.70 -11.16 24.71
C GLY A 96 13.60 -9.92 24.72
N LEU A 97 13.38 -8.98 23.78
CA LEU A 97 14.01 -7.66 23.80
C LEU A 97 13.46 -6.88 25.01
N ARG A 98 14.03 -7.13 26.19
CA ARG A 98 14.01 -6.25 27.34
C ARG A 98 15.30 -5.45 27.37
#